data_AF-A0A8T5PT80-F1
#
_entry.id   AF-A0A8T5PT80-F1
#
_cell.length_a   1.000
_cell.length_b   1.000
_cell.length_c   1.000
_cell.angle_alpha   90.00
_cell.angle_beta   90.00
_cell.angle_gamma   90.00
#
_symmetry.space_group_name_H-M   'P 1'
#
loop_
_entity.id
_entity.type
_entity.pdbx_description
1 polymer ?
#
loop_
_entity_poly.entity_id
_entity_poly.type
_entity_poly.pdbx_seq_one_letter_code
_entity_poly.pdbx_strand_id
1 'polypeptide(L)'
;MKTPHTKDYFEGILQIRNGTKELIDWVLKKIRTEGKAGIAKTKKAKNGIDLYITDQHYLQNLGQKLKQRQPGVLKISKRLHTTDKMTSKHLYRVTVLYKPFPFKKGDIITLQGEEVEIVHLDRTVQVKNTKSGAKKQVDMELLMRC
;
A
#
# COMPACT_ATOMS: atom_id res chain seq x y z
N MET A 1 -2.90 34.28 -1.84
CA MET A 1 -1.81 34.03 -0.88
C MET A 1 -2.08 32.71 -0.20
N LYS A 2 -1.15 31.73 -0.27
CA LYS A 2 -1.29 30.43 0.41
C LYS A 2 -1.02 30.65 1.91
N THR A 3 -2.00 30.36 2.74
CA THR A 3 -1.95 30.42 4.21
C THR A 3 -0.76 29.60 4.74
N PRO A 4 -0.09 30.00 5.84
CA PRO A 4 1.01 29.22 6.38
C PRO A 4 0.45 27.89 6.87
N HIS A 5 0.89 26.79 6.26
CA HIS A 5 0.52 25.46 6.73
C HIS A 5 1.01 25.31 8.17
N THR A 6 0.07 25.14 9.10
CA THR A 6 0.37 24.65 10.45
C THR A 6 1.19 23.37 10.31
N LYS A 7 2.15 23.15 11.21
CA LYS A 7 3.04 21.97 11.20
C LYS A 7 2.31 20.62 11.11
N ASP A 8 0.99 20.60 11.34
CA ASP A 8 0.12 19.43 11.34
C ASP A 8 -0.81 19.30 10.11
N TYR A 9 -0.72 20.15 9.08
CA TYR A 9 -1.58 20.03 7.90
C TYR A 9 -1.29 18.75 7.10
N PHE A 10 -2.33 18.00 6.74
CA PHE A 10 -2.24 16.85 5.86
C PHE A 10 -3.52 16.64 5.04
N GLU A 11 -3.36 16.07 3.86
CA GLU A 11 -4.45 15.72 2.93
C GLU A 11 -4.69 14.22 2.87
N GLY A 12 -3.72 13.40 3.24
CA GLY A 12 -3.93 11.97 3.31
C GLY A 12 -3.01 11.23 4.24
N ILE A 13 -3.32 9.96 4.44
CA ILE A 13 -2.58 9.06 5.33
C ILE A 13 -2.14 7.83 4.52
N LEU A 14 -0.84 7.58 4.45
CA LEU A 14 -0.29 6.31 4.02
C LEU A 14 -0.22 5.37 5.22
N GLN A 15 -0.96 4.28 5.18
CA GLN A 15 -0.94 3.23 6.19
C GLN A 15 -0.22 2.02 5.61
N ILE A 16 0.96 1.72 6.13
CA ILE A 16 1.69 0.49 5.78
C ILE A 16 1.46 -0.51 6.90
N ARG A 17 1.03 -1.72 6.57
CA ARG A 17 0.81 -2.82 7.53
C ARG A 17 1.57 -4.04 7.08
N ASN A 18 2.21 -4.74 8.02
CA ASN A 18 3.09 -5.89 7.78
C ASN A 18 4.26 -5.57 6.81
N GLY A 19 4.65 -4.30 6.72
CA GLY A 19 5.77 -3.86 5.88
C GLY A 19 7.11 -4.16 6.55
N THR A 20 8.08 -4.61 5.76
CA THR A 20 9.47 -4.75 6.23
C THR A 20 10.07 -3.38 6.51
N LYS A 21 11.12 -3.34 7.35
CA LYS A 21 11.88 -2.11 7.59
C LYS A 21 12.42 -1.52 6.28
N GLU A 22 12.92 -2.37 5.38
CA GLU A 22 13.41 -1.96 4.06
C GLU A 22 12.35 -1.23 3.22
N LEU A 23 11.11 -1.75 3.20
CA LEU A 23 10.00 -1.12 2.50
C LEU A 23 9.70 0.27 3.09
N ILE A 24 9.64 0.36 4.43
CA ILE A 24 9.36 1.63 5.13
C ILE A 24 10.47 2.65 4.84
N ASP A 25 11.74 2.24 4.93
CA ASP A 25 12.89 3.09 4.66
C ASP A 25 12.89 3.57 3.20
N TRP A 26 12.54 2.71 2.24
CA TRP A 26 12.37 3.08 0.84
C TRP A 26 11.28 4.14 0.65
N VAL A 27 10.12 3.97 1.29
CA VAL A 27 9.02 4.95 1.24
C VAL A 27 9.47 6.30 1.77
N LEU A 28 10.06 6.33 2.97
CA LEU A 28 10.53 7.56 3.60
C LEU A 28 11.58 8.27 2.74
N LYS A 29 12.54 7.52 2.19
CA LYS A 29 13.55 8.06 1.27
C LYS A 29 12.88 8.65 0.03
N LYS A 30 11.95 7.92 -0.59
CA LYS A 30 11.28 8.35 -1.82
C LYS A 30 10.49 9.63 -1.65
N ILE A 31 9.76 9.79 -0.54
CA ILE A 31 9.02 11.02 -0.23
C ILE A 31 9.98 12.20 -0.09
N ARG A 32 11.07 12.01 0.68
CA ARG A 32 12.09 13.06 0.88
C ARG A 32 12.80 13.45 -0.40
N THR A 33 13.17 12.48 -1.25
CA THR A 33 13.92 12.75 -2.49
C THR A 33 13.07 13.34 -3.59
N GLU A 34 11.80 12.95 -3.72
CA GLU A 34 10.93 13.49 -4.78
C GLU A 34 10.50 14.94 -4.47
N GLY A 35 10.44 15.34 -3.20
CA GLY A 35 10.14 16.73 -2.79
C GLY A 35 8.73 17.23 -3.15
N LYS A 36 7.89 16.37 -3.72
CA LYS A 36 6.52 16.70 -4.18
C LYS A 36 5.48 16.73 -3.05
N ALA A 37 5.79 16.14 -1.91
CA ALA A 37 4.92 16.11 -0.74
C ALA A 37 5.76 16.06 0.56
N GLY A 38 5.20 16.61 1.64
CA GLY A 38 5.78 16.55 2.98
C GLY A 38 5.17 15.45 3.84
N ILE A 39 5.92 15.02 4.86
CA ILE A 39 5.41 14.18 5.95
C ILE A 39 5.15 15.10 7.14
N ALA A 40 3.88 15.38 7.42
CA ALA A 40 3.47 16.22 8.55
C ALA A 40 3.64 15.49 9.88
N LYS A 41 3.27 14.20 9.90
CA LYS A 41 3.31 13.37 11.11
C LYS A 41 3.58 11.92 10.77
N THR A 42 4.30 11.26 11.67
CA THR A 42 4.54 9.81 11.63
C THR A 42 3.99 9.19 12.90
N LYS A 43 3.19 8.13 12.79
CA LYS A 43 2.64 7.39 13.93
C LYS A 43 2.95 5.90 13.79
N LYS A 44 3.48 5.29 14.85
CA LYS A 44 3.67 3.83 14.91
C LYS A 44 2.32 3.14 15.12
N ALA A 45 2.08 2.06 14.39
CA ALA A 45 0.94 1.17 14.55
C ALA A 45 1.44 -0.22 14.98
N LYS A 46 0.56 -1.05 15.57
CA LYS A 46 0.92 -2.38 16.10
C LYS A 46 1.70 -3.25 15.10
N ASN A 47 1.34 -3.18 13.83
CA ASN A 47 1.95 -3.95 12.75
C ASN A 47 2.43 -3.07 11.59
N GLY A 48 2.89 -1.84 11.87
CA GLY A 48 3.43 -0.97 10.83
C GLY A 48 3.45 0.50 11.19
N ILE A 49 3.17 1.35 10.21
CA ILE A 49 3.34 2.81 10.36
C ILE A 49 2.27 3.58 9.58
N ASP A 50 1.91 4.74 10.10
CA ASP A 50 1.06 5.72 9.46
C ASP A 50 1.87 6.99 9.18
N LEU A 51 1.88 7.42 7.91
CA LEU A 51 2.51 8.66 7.48
C LEU A 51 1.41 9.62 7.02
N TYR A 52 1.38 10.80 7.62
CA TYR A 52 0.44 11.86 7.29
C TYR A 52 1.10 12.75 6.23
N ILE A 53 0.53 12.79 5.04
CA ILE A 53 1.11 13.36 3.82
C ILE A 53 0.34 14.61 3.40
N THR A 54 1.08 15.64 3.00
CA THR A 54 0.52 16.96 2.67
C THR A 54 -0.18 17.04 1.31
N ASP A 55 0.02 16.06 0.42
CA ASP A 55 -0.56 16.03 -0.93
C ASP A 55 -1.21 14.67 -1.22
N GLN A 56 -2.52 14.68 -1.46
CA GLN A 56 -3.30 13.46 -1.69
C GLN A 56 -3.05 12.80 -3.05
N HIS A 57 -2.70 13.56 -4.10
CA HIS A 57 -2.49 13.04 -5.45
C HIS A 57 -1.16 12.29 -5.52
N TYR A 58 -0.12 12.89 -4.95
CA TYR A 58 1.17 12.28 -4.71
C TYR A 58 1.00 10.96 -3.93
N LEU A 59 0.23 10.98 -2.85
CA LEU A 59 0.00 9.82 -2.01
C LEU A 59 -0.64 8.64 -2.77
N GLN A 60 -1.66 8.90 -3.59
CA GLN A 60 -2.30 7.86 -4.42
C GLN A 60 -1.31 7.27 -5.43
N ASN A 61 -0.52 8.11 -6.10
CA ASN A 61 0.53 7.68 -7.03
C ASN A 61 1.62 6.86 -6.33
N LEU A 62 2.02 7.25 -5.12
CA LEU A 62 2.97 6.49 -4.30
C LEU A 62 2.41 5.11 -3.94
N GLY A 63 1.12 5.01 -3.62
CA GLY A 63 0.43 3.73 -3.41
C GLY A 63 0.50 2.79 -4.61
N GLN A 64 0.33 3.31 -5.83
CA GLN A 64 0.46 2.50 -7.05
C GLN A 64 1.91 2.07 -7.29
N LYS A 65 2.88 2.97 -7.10
CA LYS A 65 4.32 2.65 -7.18
C LYS A 65 4.72 1.57 -6.15
N LEU A 66 4.12 1.58 -4.97
CA LEU A 66 4.33 0.54 -3.96
C LEU A 66 3.88 -0.83 -4.45
N LYS A 67 2.67 -0.92 -5.00
CA LYS A 67 2.12 -2.16 -5.58
C LYS A 67 2.97 -2.68 -6.75
N GLN A 68 3.52 -1.78 -7.57
CA GLN A 68 4.42 -2.15 -8.68
C GLN A 68 5.78 -2.67 -8.19
N ARG A 69 6.33 -2.08 -7.12
CA ARG A 69 7.61 -2.52 -6.54
C ARG A 69 7.48 -3.87 -5.85
N GLN A 70 6.45 -4.02 -5.03
CA GLN A 70 6.21 -5.23 -4.25
C GLN A 70 4.72 -5.56 -4.35
N PRO A 71 4.37 -6.78 -4.74
CA PRO A 71 2.97 -7.18 -4.75
C PRO A 71 2.34 -7.07 -3.36
N GLY A 72 1.13 -6.53 -3.30
CA GLY A 72 0.43 -6.30 -2.05
C GLY A 72 -1.02 -5.87 -2.25
N VAL A 73 -1.79 -5.90 -1.17
CA VAL A 73 -3.13 -5.31 -1.11
C VAL A 73 -3.00 -3.80 -1.00
N LEU A 74 -3.53 -3.10 -2.01
CA LEU A 74 -3.69 -1.64 -2.00
C LEU A 74 -5.18 -1.30 -1.89
N LYS A 75 -5.56 -0.56 -0.84
CA LYS A 75 -6.92 -0.01 -0.68
C LYS A 75 -6.84 1.50 -0.54
N ILE A 76 -7.59 2.21 -1.37
CA ILE A 76 -7.68 3.68 -1.33
C ILE A 76 -9.11 4.04 -0.95
N SER A 77 -9.26 4.85 0.09
CA SER A 77 -10.56 5.39 0.52
C SER A 77 -10.48 6.90 0.71
N LYS A 78 -11.63 7.56 0.62
CA LYS A 78 -11.77 9.01 0.78
C LYS A 78 -12.84 9.29 1.81
N ARG A 79 -12.60 10.26 2.69
CA ARG A 79 -13.60 10.76 3.65
C ARG A 79 -13.74 12.26 3.46
N LEU A 80 -14.98 12.75 3.42
CA LEU A 80 -15.24 14.20 3.42
C LEU A 80 -14.68 14.78 4.72
N HIS A 81 -13.77 15.74 4.61
CA HIS A 81 -13.15 16.40 5.74
C HIS A 81 -13.91 17.67 6.10
N THR A 82 -14.13 18.54 5.11
CA THR A 82 -14.86 19.80 5.26
C THR A 82 -15.35 20.27 3.90
N THR A 83 -16.09 21.36 3.87
CA THR A 83 -16.47 22.07 2.65
C THR A 83 -15.86 23.46 2.71
N ASP A 84 -15.23 23.88 1.61
CA ASP A 84 -14.79 25.26 1.44
C ASP A 84 -16.03 26.16 1.44
N LYS A 85 -16.14 27.04 2.44
CA LYS A 85 -17.31 27.90 2.63
C LYS A 85 -17.47 28.96 1.54
N MET A 86 -16.39 29.32 0.85
CA MET A 86 -16.40 30.33 -0.21
C MET A 86 -16.75 29.70 -1.56
N THR A 87 -16.15 28.55 -1.86
CA THR A 87 -16.33 27.89 -3.17
C THR A 87 -17.36 26.77 -3.16
N SER A 88 -17.93 26.44 -2.00
CA SER A 88 -18.79 25.28 -1.75
C SER A 88 -18.18 23.94 -2.15
N LYS A 89 -16.85 23.88 -2.35
CA LYS A 89 -16.16 22.66 -2.78
C LYS A 89 -15.91 21.73 -1.60
N HIS A 90 -16.21 20.45 -1.79
CA HIS A 90 -15.90 19.41 -0.83
C HIS A 90 -14.39 19.12 -0.78
N LEU A 91 -13.82 19.24 0.41
CA LEU A 91 -12.43 18.90 0.70
C LEU A 91 -12.38 17.52 1.36
N TYR A 92 -11.66 16.60 0.74
CA TYR A 92 -11.54 15.22 1.19
C TYR A 92 -10.19 14.97 1.85
N ARG A 93 -10.15 13.96 2.72
CA ARG A 93 -8.92 13.32 3.17
C ARG A 93 -8.84 11.91 2.62
N VAL A 94 -7.67 11.54 2.10
CA VAL A 94 -7.44 10.24 1.46
C VAL A 94 -6.71 9.31 2.41
N THR A 95 -7.15 8.06 2.51
CA THR A 95 -6.38 7.00 3.16
C THR A 95 -5.91 6.02 2.10
N VAL A 96 -4.60 5.76 2.08
CA VAL A 96 -3.99 4.72 1.25
C VAL A 96 -3.45 3.65 2.19
N LEU A 97 -4.13 2.51 2.23
CA LEU A 97 -3.69 1.33 2.97
C LEU A 97 -2.93 0.41 2.02
N TYR A 98 -1.71 0.07 2.42
CA TYR A 98 -0.88 -0.90 1.71
C TYR A 98 -0.44 -2.03 2.65
N LYS A 99 -0.66 -3.27 2.21
CA LYS A 99 -0.21 -4.49 2.90
C LYS A 99 0.56 -5.36 1.90
N PRO A 100 1.90 -5.50 2.01
CA PRO A 100 2.63 -6.41 1.14
C PRO A 100 2.21 -7.84 1.41
N PHE A 101 2.30 -8.69 0.39
CA PHE A 101 2.16 -10.13 0.57
C PHE A 101 3.44 -10.72 1.18
N PRO A 102 3.32 -11.77 2.01
CA PRO A 102 4.48 -12.46 2.56
C PRO A 102 5.21 -13.30 1.50
N PHE A 103 4.60 -13.51 0.34
CA PHE A 103 5.12 -14.32 -0.77
C PHE A 103 5.55 -13.45 -1.95
N LYS A 104 6.46 -13.99 -2.75
CA LYS A 104 6.97 -13.42 -4.01
C LYS A 104 6.75 -14.40 -5.15
N LYS A 105 6.84 -13.89 -6.38
CA LYS A 105 6.87 -14.74 -7.58
C LYS A 105 8.12 -15.63 -7.51
N GLY A 106 7.93 -16.93 -7.76
CA GLY A 106 8.96 -17.97 -7.70
C GLY A 106 9.03 -18.68 -6.34
N ASP A 107 8.32 -18.20 -5.31
CA ASP A 107 8.28 -18.91 -4.03
C ASP A 107 7.51 -20.23 -4.19
N ILE A 108 8.01 -21.28 -3.53
CA ILE A 108 7.36 -22.58 -3.43
C ILE A 108 6.63 -22.64 -2.09
N ILE A 109 5.35 -22.98 -2.14
CA ILE A 109 4.47 -23.04 -0.97
C ILE A 109 3.68 -24.34 -0.97
N THR A 110 3.25 -24.78 0.20
CA THR A 110 2.42 -25.97 0.34
C THR A 110 0.94 -25.58 0.35
N LEU A 111 0.24 -25.86 -0.74
CA LEU A 111 -1.20 -25.62 -0.86
C LEU A 111 -1.94 -26.96 -0.80
N GLN A 112 -2.73 -27.19 0.26
CA GLN A 112 -3.52 -28.42 0.44
C GLN A 112 -2.69 -29.72 0.35
N GLY A 113 -1.42 -29.68 0.79
CA GLY A 113 -0.51 -30.82 0.74
C GLY A 113 0.28 -30.96 -0.58
N GLU A 114 0.05 -30.09 -1.55
CA GLU A 114 0.82 -30.03 -2.79
C GLU A 114 1.83 -28.87 -2.77
N GLU A 115 3.05 -29.12 -3.22
CA GLU A 115 4.03 -28.06 -3.45
C GLU A 115 3.71 -27.35 -4.77
N VAL A 116 3.49 -26.04 -4.66
CA VAL A 116 3.16 -25.19 -5.80
C VAL A 116 4.06 -23.97 -5.85
N GLU A 117 4.53 -23.63 -7.04
CA GLU A 117 5.33 -22.46 -7.34
C GLU A 117 4.41 -21.28 -7.71
N ILE A 118 4.65 -20.10 -7.13
CA ILE A 118 3.90 -18.88 -7.46
C ILE A 118 4.41 -18.32 -8.80
N VAL A 119 3.59 -18.39 -9.84
CA VAL A 119 3.94 -17.91 -11.19
C VAL A 119 3.53 -16.46 -11.40
N HIS A 120 2.36 -16.07 -10.90
CA HIS A 120 1.84 -14.71 -11.03
C HIS A 120 1.08 -14.30 -9.77
N LEU A 121 1.28 -13.06 -9.32
CA LEU A 121 0.74 -12.58 -8.06
C LEU A 121 0.20 -11.16 -8.22
N ASP A 122 -1.13 -11.03 -8.30
CA ASP A 122 -1.83 -9.75 -8.30
C ASP A 122 -3.11 -9.85 -7.45
N ARG A 123 -4.31 -9.65 -8.03
CA ARG A 123 -5.59 -9.86 -7.33
C ARG A 123 -5.89 -11.34 -7.10
N THR A 124 -5.51 -12.16 -8.08
CA THR A 124 -5.55 -13.62 -8.01
C THR A 124 -4.14 -14.14 -8.14
N VAL A 125 -3.89 -15.33 -7.62
CA VAL A 125 -2.57 -15.96 -7.74
C VAL A 125 -2.65 -17.11 -8.70
N GLN A 126 -1.72 -17.16 -9.65
CA GLN A 126 -1.51 -18.34 -10.47
C GLN A 126 -0.37 -19.14 -9.86
N VAL A 127 -0.66 -20.39 -9.55
CA VAL A 127 0.31 -21.34 -9.01
C VAL A 127 0.53 -22.47 -10.01
N LYS A 128 1.73 -23.04 -10.02
CA LYS A 128 2.10 -24.19 -10.83
C LYS A 128 2.52 -25.32 -9.90
N ASN A 129 1.90 -26.48 -10.01
CA ASN A 129 2.31 -27.65 -9.24
C ASN A 129 3.72 -28.10 -9.70
N THR A 130 4.63 -28.31 -8.75
CA THR A 130 6.04 -28.66 -9.03
C THR A 130 6.19 -30.06 -9.62
N LYS A 131 5.27 -30.99 -9.32
CA LYS A 131 5.29 -32.38 -9.76
C LYS A 131 4.58 -32.61 -11.08
N SER A 132 3.38 -32.04 -11.26
CA SER A 132 2.56 -32.26 -12.46
C SER A 132 2.73 -31.18 -13.55
N GLY A 133 3.29 -30.02 -13.19
CA GLY A 133 3.39 -28.86 -14.07
C GLY A 133 2.05 -28.17 -14.34
N ALA A 134 0.93 -28.67 -13.79
CA ALA A 134 -0.38 -28.10 -13.97
C ALA A 134 -0.47 -26.71 -13.33
N LYS A 135 -1.15 -25.78 -14.01
CA LYS A 135 -1.38 -24.41 -13.52
C LYS A 135 -2.78 -24.28 -12.97
N LYS A 136 -2.93 -23.62 -11.83
CA LYS A 136 -4.22 -23.33 -11.21
C LYS A 136 -4.27 -21.87 -10.78
N GLN A 137 -5.43 -21.26 -10.95
CA GLN A 137 -5.72 -19.95 -10.38
C GLN A 137 -6.37 -20.16 -9.01
N VAL A 138 -5.85 -19.48 -8.00
CA VAL A 138 -6.32 -19.59 -6.62
C VAL A 138 -6.54 -18.20 -6.03
N ASP A 139 -7.51 -18.13 -5.13
CA ASP A 139 -7.76 -16.93 -4.37
C ASP A 139 -6.67 -16.69 -3.35
N MET A 140 -6.34 -15.41 -3.20
CA MET A 140 -5.30 -14.95 -2.29
C MET A 140 -5.60 -15.26 -0.83
N GLU A 141 -6.89 -15.33 -0.47
CA GLU A 141 -7.31 -15.69 0.88
C GLU A 141 -6.97 -17.15 1.21
N LEU A 142 -7.01 -18.04 0.22
CA LEU A 142 -6.64 -19.44 0.38
C LEU A 142 -5.15 -19.57 0.72
N LEU A 143 -4.32 -18.74 0.08
CA LEU A 143 -2.87 -18.72 0.27
C LEU A 143 -2.42 -18.15 1.61
N MET A 144 -3.20 -17.22 2.17
CA MET A 144 -2.91 -16.64 3.48
C MET A 144 -3.23 -17.59 4.65
N ARG A 145 -3.84 -18.75 4.39
CA ARG A 145 -4.16 -19.80 5.39
C ARG A 145 -3.13 -20.94 5.42
N CYS A 146 -2.17 -20.92 4.50
CA CYS A 146 -1.04 -21.85 4.44
C CYS A 146 0.10 -21.33 5.31
#